data_AF-A0A7N2L716-F1
#
_entry.id   AF-A0A7N2L716-F1
#
_cell.length_a   1.000
_cell.length_b   1.000
_cell.length_c   1.000
_cell.angle_alpha   90.00
_cell.angle_beta   90.00
_cell.angle_gamma   90.00
#
_symmetry.space_group_name_H-M   'P 1'
#
loop_
_entity.id
_entity.type
_entity.pdbx_description
1 polymer ?
#
loop_
_entity_poly.entity_id
_entity_poly.type
_entity_poly.pdbx_seq_one_letter_code
_entity_poly.pdbx_strand_id
1 'polypeptide(L)'
;MASCPVLSCSAPASRLFTFQHAWHVRRKEKGIISEIFPLSQNFRTHDGVLKLSQSVIELIYHFFPLSTDILPPETSPLYGEAPILLESGNNENAIITIFGNSGKGRGSIVGFGAEQVILVRDDFARKEITNHVGNQALVLTIVECKGLEFQDVLLYNFFGSSSLKNEWRVIYKYMDEQDLLDPTLPISFPSFSEAKHNVLCSELKQLYVAITRTRQRLWISENSEDLCKPMFDYWKKKCLVQVKQLDDSLAQEMQVSSSPEEWKSRGIKLFLEHKFEFAITCFERAGDIYWQRRSKAEGLRENADHMRGSNLKKANVMLRQAAEILETIGKADSAAQCFSDLGEFERAEGEGLFSSALSKSHLAKCKCKCIVKV
;
A
#
# COMPACT_ATOMS: atom_id res chain seq x y z
N MET A 1 -15.55 -45.53 8.80
CA MET A 1 -14.12 -45.37 9.11
C MET A 1 -13.34 -45.40 7.81
N ALA A 2 -12.25 -44.63 7.74
CA ALA A 2 -11.35 -44.38 6.59
C ALA A 2 -11.63 -43.08 5.80
N SER A 3 -11.23 -41.98 6.44
CA SER A 3 -10.31 -40.91 5.99
C SER A 3 -9.89 -40.88 4.51
N CYS A 4 -10.09 -39.72 3.87
CA CYS A 4 -9.37 -39.31 2.65
C CYS A 4 -8.51 -38.06 2.96
N PRO A 5 -7.27 -37.96 2.46
CA PRO A 5 -6.33 -36.89 2.82
C PRO A 5 -6.51 -35.65 1.94
N VAL A 6 -6.38 -34.48 2.57
CA VAL A 6 -6.27 -33.18 1.91
C VAL A 6 -4.84 -33.01 1.41
N LEU A 7 -4.65 -32.94 0.10
CA LEU A 7 -3.39 -32.52 -0.54
C LEU A 7 -3.52 -31.07 -1.00
N SER A 8 -2.86 -30.18 -0.28
CA SER A 8 -2.61 -28.80 -0.69
C SER A 8 -1.47 -28.78 -1.72
N CYS A 9 -1.75 -28.39 -2.96
CA CYS A 9 -0.72 -28.05 -3.95
C CYS A 9 -0.71 -26.54 -4.17
N SER A 10 0.25 -25.88 -3.54
CA SER A 10 0.76 -24.57 -3.95
C SER A 10 1.74 -24.77 -5.11
N ALA A 11 1.51 -24.12 -6.25
CA ALA A 11 2.51 -24.00 -7.32
C ALA A 11 2.58 -22.54 -7.83
N PRO A 12 3.78 -22.04 -8.18
CA PRO A 12 4.03 -20.63 -8.48
C PRO A 12 3.75 -20.31 -9.95
N ALA A 13 3.07 -19.19 -10.22
CA ALA A 13 2.86 -18.68 -11.57
C ALA A 13 3.92 -17.62 -11.91
N SER A 14 5.03 -18.06 -12.50
CA SER A 14 6.00 -17.18 -13.17
C SER A 14 6.45 -17.80 -14.49
N ARG A 15 5.63 -17.61 -15.54
CA ARG A 15 6.07 -17.62 -16.95
C ARG A 15 5.26 -16.60 -17.74
N LEU A 16 5.89 -15.46 -18.00
CA LEU A 16 5.49 -14.52 -19.05
C LEU A 16 5.58 -15.25 -20.40
N PHE A 17 4.45 -15.48 -21.05
CA PHE A 17 4.41 -15.76 -22.48
C PHE A 17 3.96 -14.48 -23.19
N THR A 18 4.91 -13.80 -23.83
CA THR A 18 4.67 -12.78 -24.84
C THR A 18 4.08 -13.45 -26.08
N PHE A 19 2.81 -13.21 -26.38
CA PHE A 19 2.24 -13.54 -27.69
C PHE A 19 2.31 -12.32 -28.60
N GLN A 20 3.31 -12.32 -29.48
CA GLN A 20 3.46 -11.41 -30.60
C GLN A 20 2.56 -11.93 -31.73
N HIS A 21 1.57 -11.15 -32.16
CA HIS A 21 0.66 -11.52 -33.24
C HIS A 21 1.41 -11.65 -34.57
N ALA A 22 1.58 -12.88 -35.06
CA ALA A 22 1.91 -13.18 -36.45
C ALA A 22 0.72 -13.86 -37.10
N TRP A 23 0.06 -13.16 -38.03
CA TRP A 23 -1.01 -13.72 -38.85
C TRP A 23 -0.43 -14.61 -39.95
N HIS A 24 -0.67 -15.92 -39.86
CA HIS A 24 -1.19 -16.82 -40.90
C HIS A 24 -0.76 -18.26 -40.64
N VAL A 25 -1.73 -19.13 -40.35
CA VAL A 25 -2.01 -20.43 -40.97
C VAL A 25 -3.18 -21.04 -40.18
N ARG A 26 -4.27 -21.36 -40.88
CA ARG A 26 -5.49 -21.95 -40.30
C ARG A 26 -5.17 -23.32 -39.68
N ARG A 27 -5.16 -23.39 -38.35
CA ARG A 27 -5.49 -24.63 -37.61
C ARG A 27 -6.80 -24.43 -36.88
N LYS A 28 -7.82 -25.19 -37.29
CA LYS A 28 -9.11 -25.30 -36.60
C LYS A 28 -8.91 -26.20 -35.37
N GLU A 29 -8.47 -25.62 -34.26
CA GLU A 29 -8.75 -26.19 -32.94
C GLU A 29 -9.71 -25.23 -32.25
N LYS A 30 -10.98 -25.63 -32.17
CA LYS A 30 -11.98 -24.92 -31.37
C LYS A 30 -11.68 -25.21 -29.92
N GLY A 31 -10.81 -24.41 -29.30
CA GLY A 31 -10.72 -24.36 -27.85
C GLY A 31 -12.09 -23.96 -27.30
N ILE A 32 -12.65 -24.78 -26.41
CA ILE A 32 -13.87 -24.43 -25.68
C ILE A 32 -13.43 -23.38 -24.66
N ILE A 33 -13.82 -22.12 -24.87
CA ILE A 33 -13.64 -21.07 -23.86
C ILE A 33 -14.72 -21.32 -22.80
N SER A 34 -14.30 -21.64 -21.58
CA SER A 34 -15.22 -21.75 -20.45
C SER A 34 -15.89 -20.40 -20.18
N GLU A 35 -17.18 -20.42 -19.89
CA GLU A 35 -17.91 -19.21 -19.50
C GLU A 35 -17.28 -18.62 -18.21
N ILE A 36 -16.90 -17.34 -18.28
CA ILE A 36 -16.37 -16.60 -17.14
C ILE A 36 -17.57 -16.09 -16.35
N PHE A 37 -17.69 -16.51 -15.09
CA PHE A 37 -18.72 -16.02 -14.19
C PHE A 37 -18.14 -14.92 -13.27
N PRO A 38 -18.47 -13.63 -13.49
CA PRO A 38 -17.97 -12.55 -12.66
C PRO A 38 -18.66 -12.56 -11.28
N LEU A 39 -17.86 -12.48 -10.22
CA LEU A 39 -18.36 -12.24 -8.87
C LEU A 39 -18.45 -10.73 -8.63
N SER A 40 -19.66 -10.19 -8.55
CA SER A 40 -19.90 -8.75 -8.40
C SER A 40 -20.27 -8.30 -6.99
N GLN A 41 -20.33 -9.22 -6.02
CA GLN A 41 -20.68 -8.86 -4.64
C GLN A 41 -19.41 -8.64 -3.79
N ASN A 42 -19.28 -7.45 -3.23
CA ASN A 42 -18.15 -7.04 -2.41
C ASN A 42 -18.57 -6.98 -0.92
N PHE A 43 -17.84 -7.70 -0.08
CA PHE A 43 -18.09 -7.81 1.37
C PHE A 43 -17.06 -7.04 2.22
N ARG A 44 -16.11 -6.36 1.58
CA ARG A 44 -14.99 -5.69 2.27
C ARG A 44 -15.34 -4.27 2.70
N THR A 45 -16.11 -3.58 1.88
CA THR A 45 -16.50 -2.18 2.07
C THR A 45 -17.97 -1.97 1.74
N HIS A 46 -18.50 -0.80 2.07
CA HIS A 46 -19.89 -0.44 1.87
C HIS A 46 -20.13 0.25 0.52
N ASP A 47 -21.41 0.38 0.16
CA ASP A 47 -21.88 0.88 -1.13
C ASP A 47 -21.38 2.31 -1.46
N GLY A 48 -21.30 3.23 -0.49
CA GLY A 48 -20.78 4.59 -0.68
C GLY A 48 -19.36 4.64 -1.26
N VAL A 49 -18.41 3.89 -0.69
CA VAL A 49 -17.03 3.79 -1.22
C VAL A 49 -17.01 3.08 -2.57
N LEU A 50 -17.84 2.05 -2.76
CA LEU A 50 -17.91 1.34 -4.04
C LEU A 50 -18.40 2.23 -5.17
N LYS A 51 -19.46 3.01 -4.94
CA LYS A 51 -19.99 3.95 -5.93
C LYS A 51 -18.93 4.97 -6.36
N LEU A 52 -18.14 5.49 -5.41
CA LEU A 52 -17.00 6.36 -5.73
C LEU A 52 -15.95 5.62 -6.57
N SER A 53 -15.55 4.41 -6.17
CA SER A 53 -14.56 3.62 -6.91
C SER A 53 -15.03 3.26 -8.33
N GLN A 54 -16.32 2.95 -8.49
CA GLN A 54 -16.94 2.65 -9.77
C GLN A 54 -16.88 3.85 -10.72
N SER A 55 -17.06 5.07 -10.20
CA SER A 55 -16.92 6.28 -11.01
C SER A 55 -15.53 6.46 -11.62
N VAL A 56 -14.49 5.94 -10.97
CA VAL A 56 -13.10 5.93 -11.49
C VAL A 56 -12.95 4.86 -12.56
N ILE A 57 -13.54 3.68 -12.35
CA ILE A 57 -13.55 2.60 -13.35
C ILE A 57 -14.27 3.04 -14.64
N GLU A 58 -15.38 3.77 -14.52
CA GLU A 58 -16.10 4.33 -15.68
C GLU A 58 -15.21 5.24 -16.54
N LEU A 59 -14.37 6.06 -15.92
CA LEU A 59 -13.39 6.89 -16.62
C LEU A 59 -12.32 6.03 -17.31
N ILE A 60 -11.87 4.95 -16.67
CA ILE A 60 -10.91 4.02 -17.27
C ILE A 60 -11.52 3.31 -18.48
N TYR A 61 -12.75 2.82 -18.37
CA TYR A 61 -13.46 2.17 -19.49
C TYR A 61 -13.67 3.15 -20.65
N HIS A 62 -13.95 4.41 -20.35
CA HIS A 62 -14.17 5.43 -21.37
C HIS A 62 -12.87 5.84 -22.09
N PHE A 63 -11.84 6.26 -21.34
CA PHE A 63 -10.60 6.77 -21.94
C PHE A 63 -9.64 5.67 -22.38
N PHE A 64 -9.69 4.49 -21.74
CA PHE A 64 -8.73 3.40 -21.95
C PHE A 64 -9.43 2.03 -22.02
N PRO A 65 -10.36 1.82 -22.96
CA PRO A 65 -11.20 0.60 -23.04
C PRO A 65 -10.40 -0.69 -23.24
N LEU A 66 -9.19 -0.62 -23.78
CA LEU A 66 -8.31 -1.77 -24.00
C LEU A 66 -7.36 -2.06 -22.83
N SER A 67 -7.43 -1.27 -21.76
CA SER A 67 -6.46 -1.33 -20.65
C SER A 67 -6.88 -2.23 -19.48
N THR A 68 -8.12 -2.72 -19.48
CA THR A 68 -8.71 -3.61 -18.49
C THR A 68 -9.93 -4.32 -19.07
N ASP A 69 -10.27 -5.48 -18.53
CA ASP A 69 -11.52 -6.18 -18.86
C ASP A 69 -12.71 -5.38 -18.33
N ILE A 70 -13.81 -5.37 -19.10
CA ILE A 70 -15.06 -4.72 -18.71
C ILE A 70 -15.88 -5.70 -17.90
N LEU A 71 -16.00 -5.42 -16.60
CA LEU A 71 -16.78 -6.20 -15.65
C LEU A 71 -18.04 -5.42 -15.21
N PRO A 72 -19.12 -6.14 -14.83
CA PRO A 72 -20.29 -5.50 -14.26
C PRO A 72 -19.92 -4.77 -12.95
N PRO A 73 -20.58 -3.64 -12.64
CA PRO A 73 -20.32 -2.90 -11.40
C PRO A 73 -20.46 -3.77 -10.16
N GLU A 74 -19.58 -3.55 -9.18
CA GLU A 74 -19.67 -4.22 -7.89
C GLU A 74 -20.83 -3.66 -7.05
N THR A 75 -21.43 -4.53 -6.24
CA THR A 75 -22.48 -4.18 -5.27
C THR A 75 -22.08 -4.65 -3.87
N SER A 76 -22.47 -3.92 -2.84
CA SER A 76 -22.26 -4.32 -1.45
C SER A 76 -23.60 -4.47 -0.74
N PRO A 77 -23.76 -5.49 0.12
CA PRO A 77 -24.89 -5.58 1.04
C PRO A 77 -24.76 -4.60 2.22
N LEU A 78 -23.58 -3.99 2.43
CA LEU A 78 -23.32 -3.04 3.49
C LEU A 78 -23.65 -1.63 3.00
N TYR A 79 -24.51 -0.94 3.75
CA TYR A 79 -24.80 0.47 3.53
C TYR A 79 -23.82 1.34 4.31
N GLY A 80 -23.36 2.43 3.69
CA GLY A 80 -22.56 3.43 4.39
C GLY A 80 -22.50 4.76 3.66
N GLU A 81 -22.03 5.78 4.38
CA GLU A 81 -22.09 7.15 3.92
C GLU A 81 -21.15 7.44 2.74
N ALA A 82 -21.46 8.48 1.97
CA ALA A 82 -20.58 8.92 0.90
C ALA A 82 -19.24 9.45 1.47
N PRO A 83 -18.09 9.16 0.83
CA PRO A 83 -16.79 9.71 1.19
C PRO A 83 -16.78 11.24 1.34
N ILE A 84 -15.88 11.76 2.16
CA ILE A 84 -15.85 13.19 2.53
C ILE A 84 -14.68 13.88 1.83
N LEU A 85 -14.98 14.93 1.06
CA LEU A 85 -14.01 15.92 0.60
C LEU A 85 -13.81 16.94 1.73
N LEU A 86 -12.57 17.05 2.19
CA LEU A 86 -12.16 18.01 3.21
C LEU A 86 -11.80 19.34 2.55
N GLU A 87 -12.55 20.39 2.88
CA GLU A 87 -12.20 21.76 2.54
C GLU A 87 -11.42 22.39 3.70
N SER A 88 -10.26 22.97 3.38
CA SER A 88 -9.47 23.71 4.37
C SER A 88 -10.10 25.08 4.60
N GLY A 89 -10.67 25.32 5.77
CA GLY A 89 -11.34 26.59 6.07
C GLY A 89 -10.44 27.83 6.09
N ASN A 90 -9.15 27.69 6.42
CA ASN A 90 -8.23 28.82 6.66
C ASN A 90 -6.97 28.82 5.78
N ASN A 91 -6.97 28.10 4.65
CA ASN A 91 -5.75 27.76 3.88
C ASN A 91 -4.67 27.04 4.73
N GLU A 92 -5.06 26.50 5.89
CA GLU A 92 -4.18 25.67 6.71
C GLU A 92 -4.18 24.25 6.16
N ASN A 93 -2.98 23.67 6.05
CA ASN A 93 -2.84 22.30 5.59
C ASN A 93 -3.61 21.35 6.52
N ALA A 94 -4.47 20.49 5.97
CA ALA A 94 -5.26 19.53 6.75
C ALA A 94 -4.43 18.68 7.71
N ILE A 95 -3.18 18.36 7.35
CA ILE A 95 -2.25 17.63 8.22
C ILE A 95 -1.91 18.44 9.47
N ILE A 96 -1.75 19.76 9.36
CA ILE A 96 -1.47 20.64 10.50
C ILE A 96 -2.71 20.73 11.39
N THR A 97 -3.90 20.87 10.83
CA THR A 97 -5.14 20.91 11.62
C THR A 97 -5.37 19.59 12.38
N ILE A 98 -5.15 18.45 11.73
CA ILE A 98 -5.36 17.13 12.35
C ILE A 98 -4.26 16.78 13.37
N PHE A 99 -2.99 17.04 13.05
CA PHE A 99 -1.83 16.51 13.82
C PHE A 99 -0.95 17.57 14.50
N GLY A 100 -1.19 18.86 14.25
CA GLY A 100 -0.33 19.96 14.73
C GLY A 100 -0.49 20.30 16.22
N ASN A 101 -1.61 19.94 16.85
CA ASN A 101 -1.90 20.27 18.25
C ASN A 101 -1.32 19.28 19.28
N SER A 102 -0.53 18.30 18.86
CA SER A 102 -0.02 17.20 19.70
C SER A 102 1.02 17.60 20.77
N GLY A 103 1.49 18.85 20.77
CA GLY A 103 2.51 19.35 21.69
C GLY A 103 2.05 19.79 23.10
N LYS A 104 0.74 19.81 23.41
CA LYS A 104 0.24 20.43 24.65
C LYS A 104 -0.12 19.50 25.82
N GLY A 105 0.05 18.18 25.70
CA GLY A 105 -0.32 17.22 26.76
C GLY A 105 0.74 16.14 27.01
N ARG A 106 1.30 16.10 28.23
CA ARG A 106 2.12 14.97 28.70
C ARG A 106 1.24 13.71 28.81
N GLY A 107 1.44 12.71 27.94
CA GLY A 107 1.15 11.31 28.30
C GLY A 107 0.58 10.39 27.22
N SER A 108 -0.20 10.87 26.24
CA SER A 108 -0.76 10.03 25.18
C SER A 108 -0.54 10.64 23.81
N ILE A 109 0.00 9.85 22.87
CA ILE A 109 0.05 10.21 21.45
C ILE A 109 -1.40 10.22 20.95
N VAL A 110 -1.97 11.41 20.79
CA VAL A 110 -3.30 11.65 20.20
C VAL A 110 -3.12 11.69 18.68
N GLY A 111 -3.87 10.89 17.93
CA GLY A 111 -3.68 10.71 16.50
C GLY A 111 -4.51 9.55 15.94
N PHE A 112 -4.19 9.15 14.72
CA PHE A 112 -4.87 8.02 14.05
C PHE A 112 -4.57 6.69 14.73
N GLY A 113 -5.57 5.80 14.77
CA GLY A 113 -5.49 4.46 15.31
C GLY A 113 -4.79 3.44 14.42
N ALA A 114 -4.71 2.19 14.89
CA ALA A 114 -3.99 1.09 14.24
C ALA A 114 -4.60 0.69 12.88
N GLU A 115 -5.90 0.88 12.71
CA GLU A 115 -6.62 0.58 11.47
C GLU A 115 -6.96 1.84 10.65
N GLN A 116 -6.31 2.97 10.97
CA GLN A 116 -6.41 4.23 10.23
C GLN A 116 -5.07 4.57 9.54
N VAL A 117 -5.12 5.15 8.34
CA VAL A 117 -3.91 5.44 7.54
C VAL A 117 -4.03 6.73 6.74
N ILE A 118 -2.89 7.36 6.51
CA ILE A 118 -2.72 8.42 5.52
C ILE A 118 -2.10 7.80 4.28
N LEU A 119 -2.79 7.87 3.15
CA LEU A 119 -2.27 7.46 1.85
C LEU A 119 -1.81 8.70 1.08
N VAL A 120 -0.56 8.62 0.59
CA VAL A 120 0.05 9.63 -0.27
C VAL A 120 0.46 9.01 -1.60
N ARG A 121 0.58 9.82 -2.64
CA ARG A 121 0.95 9.32 -3.97
C ARG A 121 2.36 8.72 -4.00
N ASP A 122 3.33 9.44 -3.44
CA ASP A 122 4.75 9.10 -3.54
C ASP A 122 5.55 9.50 -2.29
N ASP A 123 6.82 9.10 -2.28
CA ASP A 123 7.75 9.35 -1.17
C ASP A 123 8.08 10.83 -0.95
N PHE A 124 7.91 11.66 -1.98
CA PHE A 124 8.14 13.09 -1.85
C PHE A 124 7.02 13.70 -0.99
N ALA A 125 5.76 13.43 -1.34
CA ALA A 125 4.60 13.84 -0.56
C ALA A 125 4.64 13.29 0.88
N ARG A 126 5.09 12.04 1.06
CA ARG A 126 5.30 11.43 2.39
C ARG A 126 6.24 12.28 3.24
N LYS A 127 7.42 12.62 2.72
CA LYS A 127 8.46 13.36 3.45
C LYS A 127 8.00 14.76 3.87
N GLU A 128 7.19 15.42 3.05
CA GLU A 128 6.64 16.75 3.37
C GLU A 128 5.76 16.75 4.63
N ILE A 129 5.04 15.66 4.87
CA ILE A 129 4.11 15.56 5.99
C ILE A 129 4.68 14.82 7.21
N THR A 130 5.77 14.06 7.04
CA THR A 130 6.38 13.26 8.12
C THR A 130 6.67 14.09 9.37
N ASN A 131 7.17 15.32 9.23
CA ASN A 131 7.51 16.16 10.39
C ASN A 131 6.27 16.61 11.18
N HIS A 132 5.14 16.80 10.50
CA HIS A 132 3.89 17.22 11.11
C HIS A 132 3.15 16.04 11.75
N VAL A 133 3.16 14.89 11.08
CA VAL A 133 2.50 13.66 11.56
C VAL A 133 3.32 13.00 12.68
N GLY A 134 4.63 12.89 12.53
CA GLY A 134 5.50 12.16 13.47
C GLY A 134 5.05 10.71 13.64
N ASN A 135 4.95 10.24 14.88
CA ASN A 135 4.48 8.89 15.23
C ASN A 135 2.95 8.83 15.51
N GLN A 136 2.19 9.83 15.05
CA GLN A 136 0.75 9.94 15.32
C GLN A 136 -0.12 9.13 14.35
N ALA A 137 0.40 8.74 13.19
CA ALA A 137 -0.33 7.98 12.18
C ALA A 137 0.61 7.13 11.32
N LEU A 138 0.07 6.07 10.70
CA LEU A 138 0.75 5.38 9.61
C LEU A 138 0.62 6.19 8.32
N VAL A 139 1.73 6.45 7.64
CA VAL A 139 1.78 7.15 6.35
C VAL A 139 2.39 6.22 5.31
N LEU A 140 1.58 5.77 4.36
CA LEU A 140 1.99 4.83 3.31
C LEU A 140 1.81 5.46 1.93
N THR A 141 2.69 5.12 1.00
CA THR A 141 2.43 5.38 -0.42
C THR A 141 1.36 4.43 -0.95
N ILE A 142 0.69 4.79 -2.04
CA ILE A 142 -0.30 3.93 -2.71
C ILE A 142 0.32 2.60 -3.17
N VAL A 143 1.59 2.61 -3.55
CA VAL A 143 2.31 1.38 -3.96
C VAL A 143 2.54 0.47 -2.76
N GLU A 144 2.92 1.04 -1.61
CA GLU A 144 3.20 0.28 -0.39
C GLU A 144 1.94 -0.30 0.25
N CYS A 145 0.78 0.36 0.09
CA CYS A 145 -0.48 -0.09 0.67
C CYS A 145 -1.22 -1.17 -0.14
N LYS A 146 -0.69 -1.54 -1.31
CA LYS A 146 -1.28 -2.59 -2.15
C LYS A 146 -1.35 -3.92 -1.39
N GLY A 147 -2.55 -4.51 -1.34
CA GLY A 147 -2.80 -5.74 -0.59
C GLY A 147 -3.17 -5.51 0.89
N LEU A 148 -3.07 -4.27 1.39
CA LEU A 148 -3.51 -3.90 2.74
C LEU A 148 -4.91 -3.28 2.70
N GLU A 149 -5.61 -3.33 3.82
CA GLU A 149 -6.91 -2.70 4.00
C GLU A 149 -6.98 -2.02 5.36
N PHE A 150 -7.71 -0.91 5.41
CA PHE A 150 -7.81 -0.03 6.56
C PHE A 150 -9.28 0.28 6.82
N GLN A 151 -9.65 0.45 8.09
CA GLN A 151 -10.99 0.92 8.43
C GLN A 151 -11.21 2.31 7.87
N ASP A 152 -10.27 3.22 8.17
CA ASP A 152 -10.34 4.59 7.68
C ASP A 152 -9.09 5.00 6.91
N VAL A 153 -9.29 5.77 5.84
CA VAL A 153 -8.25 6.25 4.93
C VAL A 153 -8.38 7.75 4.75
N LEU A 154 -7.29 8.48 4.99
CA LEU A 154 -7.10 9.85 4.52
C LEU A 154 -6.23 9.82 3.25
N LEU A 155 -6.83 10.04 2.08
CA LEU A 155 -6.10 10.26 0.84
C LEU A 155 -5.65 11.72 0.79
N TYR A 156 -4.35 11.95 0.90
CA TYR A 156 -3.79 13.30 1.03
C TYR A 156 -2.99 13.70 -0.21
N ASN A 157 -3.35 14.86 -0.76
CA ASN A 157 -2.67 15.59 -1.83
C ASN A 157 -2.32 14.72 -3.05
N PHE A 158 -3.22 13.82 -3.43
CA PHE A 158 -3.03 12.91 -4.55
C PHE A 158 -2.91 13.66 -5.88
N PHE A 159 -3.86 14.58 -6.14
CA PHE A 159 -3.88 15.35 -7.39
C PHE A 159 -2.77 16.40 -7.42
N GLY A 160 -2.53 17.07 -6.29
CA GLY A 160 -1.46 18.06 -6.14
C GLY A 160 -0.05 17.48 -6.34
N SER A 161 0.18 16.24 -5.89
CA SER A 161 1.46 15.53 -6.08
C SER A 161 1.58 14.81 -7.43
N SER A 162 0.52 14.80 -8.25
CA SER A 162 0.53 14.14 -9.56
C SER A 162 1.31 14.93 -10.61
N SER A 163 2.02 14.22 -11.49
CA SER A 163 2.68 14.83 -12.65
C SER A 163 1.71 15.30 -13.74
N LEU A 164 0.44 14.88 -13.70
CA LEU A 164 -0.57 15.23 -14.71
C LEU A 164 -0.95 16.71 -14.71
N LYS A 165 -0.94 17.37 -13.54
CA LYS A 165 -1.30 18.79 -13.42
C LYS A 165 -2.63 19.10 -14.15
N ASN A 166 -2.60 19.98 -15.15
CA ASN A 166 -3.79 20.42 -15.88
C ASN A 166 -4.42 19.36 -16.80
N GLU A 167 -3.76 18.22 -17.04
CA GLU A 167 -4.29 17.14 -17.88
C GLU A 167 -5.55 16.49 -17.27
N TRP A 168 -5.78 16.63 -15.96
CA TRP A 168 -7.04 16.22 -15.32
C TRP A 168 -8.27 16.94 -15.89
N ARG A 169 -8.11 18.09 -16.56
CA ARG A 169 -9.23 18.81 -17.19
C ARG A 169 -9.92 18.03 -18.30
N VAL A 170 -9.30 16.96 -18.82
CA VAL A 170 -9.95 16.06 -19.79
C VAL A 170 -11.18 15.37 -19.19
N ILE A 171 -11.30 15.27 -17.86
CA ILE A 171 -12.50 14.79 -17.17
C ILE A 171 -13.74 15.61 -17.55
N TYR A 172 -13.59 16.93 -17.78
CA TYR A 172 -14.72 17.76 -18.20
C TYR A 172 -15.25 17.39 -19.57
N LYS A 173 -14.39 16.88 -20.48
CA LYS A 173 -14.86 16.33 -21.75
C LYS A 173 -15.77 15.13 -21.53
N TYR A 174 -15.40 14.21 -20.64
CA TYR A 174 -16.27 13.09 -20.29
C TYR A 174 -17.58 13.58 -19.66
N MET A 175 -17.53 14.59 -18.78
CA MET A 175 -18.73 15.17 -18.21
C MET A 175 -19.65 15.80 -19.26
N ASP A 176 -19.10 16.48 -20.27
CA ASP A 176 -19.85 17.06 -21.39
C ASP A 176 -20.59 15.97 -22.17
N GLU A 177 -19.88 14.90 -22.53
CA GLU A 177 -20.43 13.75 -23.25
C GLU A 177 -21.48 12.95 -22.47
N GLN A 178 -21.57 13.16 -21.15
CA GLN A 178 -22.56 12.53 -20.27
C GLN A 178 -23.67 13.50 -19.81
N ASP A 179 -23.75 14.71 -20.41
CA ASP A 179 -24.69 15.77 -20.02
C ASP A 179 -24.60 16.15 -18.52
N LEU A 180 -23.38 16.07 -17.96
CA LEU A 180 -23.10 16.37 -16.55
C LEU A 180 -22.57 17.79 -16.33
N LEU A 181 -22.21 18.53 -17.39
CA LEU A 181 -21.70 19.89 -17.22
C LEU A 181 -22.79 20.86 -16.77
N ASP A 182 -22.45 21.72 -15.83
CA ASP A 182 -23.21 22.90 -15.46
C ASP A 182 -22.74 24.09 -16.32
N PRO A 183 -23.62 25.02 -16.74
CA PRO A 183 -23.23 26.25 -17.42
C PRO A 183 -22.14 27.08 -16.70
N THR A 184 -21.95 26.87 -15.41
CA THR A 184 -20.93 27.54 -14.57
C THR A 184 -19.53 26.94 -14.66
N LEU A 185 -19.38 25.75 -15.27
CA LEU A 185 -18.09 25.07 -15.44
C LEU A 185 -17.26 25.65 -16.60
N PRO A 186 -15.93 25.46 -16.61
CA PRO A 186 -15.04 26.09 -17.59
C PRO A 186 -15.42 25.76 -19.04
N ILE A 187 -15.54 26.81 -19.86
CA ILE A 187 -15.99 26.78 -21.26
C ILE A 187 -15.01 26.03 -22.20
N SER A 188 -13.75 25.85 -21.78
CA SER A 188 -12.70 25.21 -22.58
C SER A 188 -11.94 24.15 -21.78
N PHE A 189 -11.85 22.95 -22.35
CA PHE A 189 -11.12 21.81 -21.82
C PHE A 189 -10.48 20.99 -22.95
N PRO A 190 -9.35 20.30 -22.69
CA PRO A 190 -8.63 19.56 -23.71
C PRO A 190 -9.42 18.34 -24.19
N SER A 191 -9.24 17.96 -25.45
CA SER A 191 -9.73 16.69 -25.96
C SER A 191 -8.79 15.55 -25.60
N PHE A 192 -9.36 14.40 -25.25
CA PHE A 192 -8.58 13.20 -24.96
C PHE A 192 -7.75 12.77 -26.18
N SER A 193 -6.50 12.40 -25.90
CA SER A 193 -5.55 11.84 -26.86
C SER A 193 -4.62 10.90 -26.11
N GLU A 194 -4.59 9.64 -26.52
CA GLU A 194 -3.80 8.60 -25.84
C GLU A 194 -2.31 8.97 -25.76
N ALA A 195 -1.75 9.58 -26.81
CA ALA A 195 -0.35 10.00 -26.84
C ALA A 195 -0.03 11.10 -25.80
N LYS A 196 -0.97 12.01 -25.53
CA LYS A 196 -0.79 13.11 -24.58
C LYS A 196 -1.13 12.70 -23.14
N HIS A 197 -2.11 11.83 -22.98
CA HIS A 197 -2.68 11.46 -21.68
C HIS A 197 -2.30 10.04 -21.26
N ASN A 198 -1.18 9.51 -21.74
CA ASN A 198 -0.74 8.14 -21.44
C ASN A 198 -0.57 7.87 -19.93
N VAL A 199 -0.22 8.89 -19.13
CA VAL A 199 -0.09 8.80 -17.66
C VAL A 199 -1.45 8.78 -16.95
N LEU A 200 -2.54 9.26 -17.57
CA LEU A 200 -3.86 9.31 -16.96
C LEU A 200 -4.38 7.92 -16.58
N CYS A 201 -4.13 6.91 -17.42
CA CYS A 201 -4.51 5.54 -17.12
C CYS A 201 -3.87 5.05 -15.82
N SER A 202 -2.56 5.29 -15.63
CA SER A 202 -1.87 4.88 -14.40
C SER A 202 -2.36 5.65 -13.17
N GLU A 203 -2.68 6.93 -13.31
CA GLU A 203 -3.15 7.75 -12.20
C GLU A 203 -4.57 7.38 -11.78
N LEU A 204 -5.48 7.13 -12.72
CA LEU A 204 -6.82 6.60 -12.43
C LEU A 204 -6.74 5.22 -11.75
N LYS A 205 -5.82 4.35 -12.21
CA LYS A 205 -5.59 3.04 -11.58
C LYS A 205 -5.06 3.18 -10.15
N GLN A 206 -4.15 4.11 -9.89
CA GLN A 206 -3.66 4.38 -8.54
C GLN A 206 -4.75 4.97 -7.64
N LEU A 207 -5.55 5.90 -8.16
CA LEU A 207 -6.69 6.47 -7.43
C LEU A 207 -7.71 5.39 -7.05
N TYR A 208 -8.04 4.49 -7.98
CA TYR A 208 -8.88 3.32 -7.69
C TYR A 208 -8.29 2.44 -6.59
N VAL A 209 -6.97 2.15 -6.65
CA VAL A 209 -6.30 1.38 -5.58
C VAL A 209 -6.43 2.08 -4.23
N ALA A 210 -6.19 3.40 -4.17
CA ALA A 210 -6.27 4.19 -2.95
C ALA A 210 -7.67 4.17 -2.33
N ILE A 211 -8.72 4.44 -3.13
CA ILE A 211 -10.13 4.42 -2.69
C ILE A 211 -10.50 3.05 -2.13
N THR A 212 -10.13 1.98 -2.85
CA THR A 212 -10.46 0.59 -2.48
C THR A 212 -9.65 0.03 -1.31
N ARG A 213 -8.73 0.80 -0.71
CA ARG A 213 -8.10 0.42 0.57
C ARG A 213 -9.03 0.66 1.76
N THR A 214 -10.11 1.41 1.57
CA THR A 214 -11.02 1.87 2.63
C THR A 214 -12.14 0.87 2.88
N ARG A 215 -12.36 0.51 4.15
CA ARG A 215 -13.49 -0.34 4.57
C ARG A 215 -14.67 0.44 5.15
N GLN A 216 -14.45 1.60 5.77
CA GLN A 216 -15.48 2.39 6.46
C GLN A 216 -15.46 3.87 6.09
N ARG A 217 -14.43 4.66 6.45
CA ARG A 217 -14.43 6.12 6.19
C ARG A 217 -13.30 6.53 5.26
N LEU A 218 -13.65 7.18 4.15
CA LEU A 218 -12.69 7.77 3.23
C LEU A 218 -12.79 9.30 3.33
N TRP A 219 -11.67 9.91 3.69
CA TRP A 219 -11.46 11.36 3.59
C TRP A 219 -10.48 11.65 2.46
N ILE A 220 -10.78 12.67 1.67
CA ILE A 220 -9.92 13.14 0.60
C ILE A 220 -9.61 14.61 0.86
N SER A 221 -8.33 14.94 0.94
CA SER A 221 -7.84 16.30 1.18
C SER A 221 -6.81 16.66 0.14
N GLU A 222 -6.91 17.85 -0.43
CA GLU A 222 -5.98 18.36 -1.44
C GLU A 222 -5.50 19.75 -1.06
N ASN A 223 -4.22 20.04 -1.30
CA ASN A 223 -3.69 21.39 -1.04
C ASN A 223 -3.88 22.33 -2.24
N SER A 224 -3.98 21.76 -3.44
CA SER A 224 -4.16 22.53 -4.68
C SER A 224 -5.58 22.36 -5.18
N GLU A 225 -6.41 23.39 -4.96
CA GLU A 225 -7.79 23.38 -5.44
C GLU A 225 -7.88 23.29 -6.97
N ASP A 226 -6.93 23.88 -7.70
CA ASP A 226 -7.01 23.95 -9.17
C ASP A 226 -6.83 22.59 -9.84
N LEU A 227 -5.95 21.74 -9.29
CA LEU A 227 -5.61 20.46 -9.91
C LEU A 227 -6.65 19.37 -9.62
N CYS A 228 -7.31 19.41 -8.46
CA CYS A 228 -8.32 18.43 -8.07
C CYS A 228 -9.73 18.76 -8.60
N LYS A 229 -10.00 20.03 -8.93
CA LYS A 229 -11.30 20.54 -9.40
C LYS A 229 -12.01 19.62 -10.41
N PRO A 230 -11.38 19.16 -11.51
CA PRO A 230 -12.07 18.33 -12.49
C PRO A 230 -12.66 17.03 -11.90
N MET A 231 -11.93 16.36 -11.00
CA MET A 231 -12.40 15.15 -10.34
C MET A 231 -13.41 15.45 -9.24
N PHE A 232 -13.22 16.54 -8.48
CA PHE A 232 -14.15 16.91 -7.43
C PHE A 232 -15.50 17.35 -8.00
N ASP A 233 -15.52 18.12 -9.09
CA ASP A 233 -16.75 18.53 -9.78
C ASP A 233 -17.47 17.33 -10.37
N TYR A 234 -16.72 16.39 -10.96
CA TYR A 234 -17.26 15.11 -11.42
C TYR A 234 -17.95 14.34 -10.29
N TRP A 235 -17.29 14.16 -9.14
CA TRP A 235 -17.85 13.43 -8.00
C TRP A 235 -19.02 14.15 -7.33
N LYS A 236 -18.94 15.48 -7.19
CA LYS A 236 -20.05 16.31 -6.66
C LYS A 236 -21.27 16.22 -7.56
N LYS A 237 -21.11 16.31 -8.88
CA LYS A 237 -22.22 16.23 -9.83
C LYS A 237 -22.91 14.87 -9.82
N LYS A 238 -22.17 13.78 -9.62
CA LYS A 238 -22.72 12.43 -9.45
C LYS A 238 -23.23 12.15 -8.03
N CYS A 239 -23.17 13.12 -7.11
CA CYS A 239 -23.56 12.98 -5.71
C CYS A 239 -22.84 11.83 -5.00
N LEU A 240 -21.55 11.63 -5.29
CA LEU A 240 -20.74 10.52 -4.77
C LEU A 240 -19.95 10.87 -3.51
N VAL A 241 -19.93 12.15 -3.14
CA VAL A 241 -19.14 12.68 -2.03
C VAL A 241 -19.93 13.69 -1.22
N GLN A 242 -19.58 13.82 0.05
CA GLN A 242 -19.97 14.90 0.93
C GLN A 242 -18.84 15.93 0.97
N VAL A 243 -19.18 17.20 1.13
CA VAL A 243 -18.19 18.26 1.34
C VAL A 243 -18.31 18.71 2.78
N LYS A 244 -17.20 18.69 3.52
CA LYS A 244 -17.15 19.18 4.91
C LYS A 244 -15.93 20.07 5.10
N GLN A 245 -16.14 21.17 5.81
CA GLN A 245 -15.07 22.04 6.29
C GLN A 245 -14.30 21.34 7.41
N LEU A 246 -12.97 21.34 7.32
CA LEU A 246 -12.12 20.76 8.35
C LEU A 246 -11.90 21.76 9.49
N ASP A 247 -12.56 21.51 10.60
CA ASP A 247 -12.39 22.22 11.87
C ASP A 247 -11.79 21.28 12.95
N ASP A 248 -11.49 21.84 14.12
CA ASP A 248 -10.94 21.08 15.25
C ASP A 248 -11.88 19.96 15.72
N SER A 249 -13.20 20.13 15.57
CA SER A 249 -14.19 19.13 15.98
C SER A 249 -14.17 17.92 15.06
N LEU A 250 -14.18 18.14 13.74
CA LEU A 250 -14.07 17.07 12.75
C LEU A 250 -12.71 16.39 12.84
N ALA A 251 -11.63 17.14 13.04
CA ALA A 251 -10.29 16.59 13.24
C ALA A 251 -10.22 15.64 14.45
N GLN A 252 -10.94 15.94 15.54
CA GLN A 252 -11.07 15.05 16.69
C GLN A 252 -11.89 13.80 16.37
N GLU A 253 -13.00 13.93 15.63
CA GLU A 253 -13.84 12.79 15.19
C GLU A 253 -13.10 11.83 14.25
N MET A 254 -12.17 12.36 13.45
CA MET A 254 -11.30 11.56 12.58
C MET A 254 -10.33 10.70 13.37
N GLN A 255 -9.98 11.05 14.61
CA GLN A 255 -8.97 10.34 15.40
C GLN A 255 -9.60 9.25 16.26
N VAL A 256 -9.36 8.00 15.89
CA VAL A 256 -9.83 6.83 16.65
C VAL A 256 -8.67 6.25 17.43
N SER A 257 -8.72 6.35 18.76
CA SER A 257 -7.73 5.72 19.62
C SER A 257 -7.71 4.21 19.45
N SER A 258 -6.53 3.60 19.53
CA SER A 258 -6.39 2.13 19.55
C SER A 258 -5.58 1.68 20.76
N SER A 259 -5.93 0.51 21.26
CA SER A 259 -5.24 -0.20 22.33
C SER A 259 -3.84 -0.69 21.90
N PRO A 260 -2.92 -0.92 22.85
CA PRO A 260 -1.64 -1.57 22.55
C PRO A 260 -1.79 -2.92 21.84
N GLU A 261 -2.82 -3.70 22.17
CA GLU A 261 -3.11 -5.00 21.56
C GLU A 261 -3.50 -4.87 20.08
N GLU A 262 -4.30 -3.86 19.73
CA GLU A 262 -4.66 -3.55 18.34
C GLU A 262 -3.44 -3.11 17.54
N TRP A 263 -2.60 -2.24 18.11
CA TRP A 263 -1.33 -1.83 17.50
C TRP A 263 -0.40 -3.02 17.28
N LYS A 264 -0.27 -3.92 18.25
CA LYS A 264 0.51 -5.15 18.13
C LYS A 264 -0.05 -6.06 17.04
N SER A 265 -1.36 -6.27 17.01
CA SER A 265 -2.02 -7.08 15.97
C SER A 265 -1.76 -6.52 14.58
N ARG A 266 -1.87 -5.19 14.41
CA ARG A 266 -1.52 -4.51 13.16
C ARG A 266 -0.05 -4.67 12.79
N GLY A 267 0.85 -4.50 13.76
CA GLY A 267 2.29 -4.68 13.57
C GLY A 267 2.63 -6.10 13.11
N ILE A 268 1.97 -7.12 13.66
CA ILE A 268 2.16 -8.52 13.22
C ILE A 268 1.71 -8.71 11.76
N LYS A 269 0.55 -8.16 11.37
CA LYS A 269 0.09 -8.22 9.97
C LYS A 269 1.13 -7.58 9.02
N LEU A 270 1.58 -6.37 9.34
CA LEU A 270 2.58 -5.66 8.53
C LEU A 270 3.92 -6.39 8.48
N PHE A 271 4.36 -6.98 9.59
CA PHE A 271 5.56 -7.79 9.65
C PHE A 271 5.49 -9.01 8.72
N LEU A 272 4.34 -9.72 8.69
CA LEU A 272 4.14 -10.86 7.81
C LEU A 272 4.11 -10.47 6.32
N GLU A 273 3.67 -9.24 6.02
CA GLU A 273 3.70 -8.65 4.67
C GLU A 273 5.06 -8.01 4.32
N HIS A 274 6.12 -8.28 5.11
CA HIS A 274 7.47 -7.73 4.93
C HIS A 274 7.55 -6.19 4.99
N LYS A 275 6.54 -5.55 5.59
CA LYS A 275 6.46 -4.10 5.78
C LYS A 275 7.10 -3.69 7.11
N PHE A 276 8.38 -4.00 7.28
CA PHE A 276 9.07 -3.88 8.56
C PHE A 276 9.10 -2.46 9.13
N GLU A 277 9.27 -1.45 8.29
CA GLU A 277 9.28 -0.04 8.72
C GLU A 277 7.97 0.34 9.42
N PHE A 278 6.82 0.04 8.80
CA PHE A 278 5.50 0.33 9.39
C PHE A 278 5.19 -0.59 10.57
N ALA A 279 5.71 -1.82 10.57
CA ALA A 279 5.59 -2.73 11.71
C ALA A 279 6.32 -2.19 12.95
N ILE A 280 7.51 -1.61 12.79
CA ILE A 280 8.27 -0.96 13.87
C ILE A 280 7.43 0.15 14.51
N THR A 281 6.85 1.05 13.71
CA THR A 281 5.96 2.12 14.19
C THR A 281 4.79 1.56 15.01
N CYS A 282 4.18 0.47 14.55
CA CYS A 282 3.10 -0.19 15.29
C CYS A 282 3.56 -0.77 16.63
N PHE A 283 4.71 -1.45 16.67
CA PHE A 283 5.22 -2.03 17.91
C PHE A 283 5.72 -0.98 18.90
N GLU A 284 6.21 0.18 18.42
CA GLU A 284 6.49 1.34 19.25
C GLU A 284 5.23 1.87 19.93
N ARG A 285 4.13 2.02 19.19
CA ARG A 285 2.84 2.44 19.75
C ARG A 285 2.22 1.40 20.68
N ALA A 286 2.51 0.12 20.47
CA ALA A 286 2.14 -0.96 21.37
C ALA A 286 3.03 -1.06 22.62
N GLY A 287 4.18 -0.38 22.66
CA GLY A 287 5.20 -0.57 23.70
C GLY A 287 5.89 -1.95 23.66
N ASP A 288 5.80 -2.68 22.53
CA ASP A 288 6.34 -4.03 22.38
C ASP A 288 7.79 -4.00 21.87
N ILE A 289 8.74 -3.81 22.80
CA ILE A 289 10.17 -3.69 22.51
C ILE A 289 10.70 -4.94 21.79
N TYR A 290 10.18 -6.13 22.13
CA TYR A 290 10.62 -7.38 21.52
C TYR A 290 10.30 -7.40 20.03
N TRP A 291 9.04 -7.15 19.67
CA TRP A 291 8.61 -7.15 18.28
C TRP A 291 9.16 -5.97 17.48
N GLN A 292 9.33 -4.81 18.11
CA GLN A 292 10.02 -3.67 17.51
C GLN A 292 11.46 -4.06 17.08
N ARG A 293 12.25 -4.64 17.99
CA ARG A 293 13.62 -5.10 17.71
C ARG A 293 13.66 -6.20 16.67
N ARG A 294 12.74 -7.17 16.76
CA ARG A 294 12.61 -8.25 15.78
C ARG A 294 12.35 -7.69 14.36
N SER A 295 11.42 -6.74 14.24
CA SER A 295 11.08 -6.10 12.96
C SER A 295 12.25 -5.31 12.39
N LYS A 296 12.97 -4.58 13.25
CA LYS A 296 14.19 -3.87 12.87
C LYS A 296 15.28 -4.81 12.35
N ALA A 297 15.52 -5.93 13.03
CA ALA A 297 16.51 -6.90 12.58
C ALA A 297 16.16 -7.52 11.23
N GLU A 298 14.91 -7.95 11.03
CA GLU A 298 14.50 -8.55 9.74
C GLU A 298 14.53 -7.53 8.60
N GLY A 299 14.12 -6.27 8.85
CA GLY A 299 14.26 -5.20 7.85
C GLY A 299 15.72 -4.90 7.48
N LEU A 300 16.66 -5.00 8.43
CA LEU A 300 18.09 -4.88 8.14
C LEU A 300 18.60 -6.06 7.30
N ARG A 301 18.11 -7.28 7.54
CA ARG A 301 18.48 -8.46 6.74
C ARG A 301 18.00 -8.32 5.30
N GLU A 302 16.74 -7.96 5.09
CA GLU A 302 16.18 -7.78 3.75
C GLU A 302 16.93 -6.68 2.96
N ASN A 303 17.22 -5.56 3.61
CA ASN A 303 18.03 -4.49 3.01
C ASN A 303 19.47 -4.94 2.69
N ALA A 304 20.08 -5.75 3.55
CA ALA A 304 21.40 -6.32 3.30
C ALA A 304 21.38 -7.24 2.07
N ASP A 305 20.36 -8.09 1.95
CA ASP A 305 20.20 -9.03 0.82
C ASP A 305 20.04 -8.27 -0.50
N HIS A 306 19.19 -7.24 -0.53
CA HIS A 306 19.03 -6.38 -1.72
C HIS A 306 20.33 -5.65 -2.11
N MET A 307 21.12 -5.22 -1.13
CA MET A 307 22.39 -4.51 -1.38
C MET A 307 23.59 -5.41 -1.61
N ARG A 308 23.46 -6.74 -1.42
CA ARG A 308 24.59 -7.67 -1.49
C ARG A 308 25.33 -7.60 -2.83
N GLY A 309 24.60 -7.40 -3.92
CA GLY A 309 25.16 -7.28 -5.28
C GLY A 309 25.75 -5.90 -5.60
N SER A 310 25.28 -4.82 -4.96
CA SER A 310 25.68 -3.45 -5.28
C SER A 310 26.71 -2.86 -4.31
N ASN A 311 26.61 -3.19 -3.02
CA ASN A 311 27.51 -2.70 -1.98
C ASN A 311 27.66 -3.71 -0.83
N LEU A 312 28.57 -4.68 -1.04
CA LEU A 312 28.85 -5.74 -0.06
C LEU A 312 29.27 -5.20 1.31
N LYS A 313 30.04 -4.10 1.36
CA LYS A 313 30.48 -3.51 2.63
C LYS A 313 29.29 -3.01 3.46
N LYS A 314 28.36 -2.26 2.85
CA LYS A 314 27.15 -1.79 3.53
C LYS A 314 26.23 -2.94 3.91
N ALA A 315 26.04 -3.92 3.03
CA ALA A 315 25.27 -5.12 3.32
C ALA A 315 25.80 -5.87 4.55
N ASN A 316 27.12 -6.06 4.63
CA ASN A 316 27.74 -6.73 5.79
C ASN A 316 27.56 -5.94 7.10
N VAL A 317 27.62 -4.61 7.06
CA VAL A 317 27.36 -3.77 8.24
C VAL A 317 25.91 -3.95 8.72
N MET A 318 24.93 -3.90 7.82
CA MET A 318 23.53 -4.10 8.17
C MET A 318 23.25 -5.50 8.71
N LEU A 319 23.84 -6.52 8.09
CA LEU A 319 23.67 -7.91 8.51
C LEU A 319 24.27 -8.17 9.89
N ARG A 320 25.42 -7.55 10.21
CA ARG A 320 26.01 -7.61 11.56
C ARG A 320 25.12 -6.91 12.59
N GLN A 321 24.60 -5.73 12.28
CA GLN A 321 23.65 -5.02 13.15
C GLN A 321 22.37 -5.84 13.39
N ALA A 322 21.87 -6.54 12.37
CA ALA A 322 20.72 -7.43 12.52
C ALA A 322 21.04 -8.60 13.48
N ALA A 323 22.21 -9.23 13.33
CA ALA A 323 22.66 -10.31 14.18
C ALA A 323 22.73 -9.87 15.66
N GLU A 324 23.38 -8.75 15.93
CA GLU A 324 23.51 -8.17 17.28
C GLU A 324 22.13 -7.88 17.91
N ILE A 325 21.18 -7.34 17.13
CA ILE A 325 19.81 -7.12 17.62
C ILE A 325 19.14 -8.47 17.95
N LEU A 326 19.29 -9.48 17.09
CA LEU A 326 18.71 -10.81 17.29
C LEU A 326 19.26 -11.52 18.53
N GLU A 327 20.56 -11.37 18.83
CA GLU A 327 21.20 -11.83 20.07
C GLU A 327 20.49 -11.20 21.28
N THR A 328 20.32 -9.86 21.28
CA THR A 328 19.71 -9.15 22.42
C THR A 328 18.26 -9.54 22.72
N ILE A 329 17.55 -10.14 21.75
CA ILE A 329 16.17 -10.64 21.91
C ILE A 329 16.10 -12.17 22.03
N GLY A 330 17.24 -12.85 22.19
CA GLY A 330 17.30 -14.30 22.39
C GLY A 330 16.98 -15.14 21.14
N LYS A 331 17.14 -14.58 19.93
CA LYS A 331 16.93 -15.29 18.65
C LYS A 331 18.25 -15.83 18.11
N ALA A 332 18.87 -16.71 18.90
CA ALA A 332 20.18 -17.32 18.64
C ALA A 332 20.30 -17.94 17.23
N ASP A 333 19.34 -18.77 16.81
CA ASP A 333 19.39 -19.41 15.48
C ASP A 333 19.43 -18.39 14.33
N SER A 334 18.63 -17.33 14.44
CA SER A 334 18.58 -16.25 13.44
C SER A 334 19.85 -15.40 13.45
N ALA A 335 20.40 -15.13 14.64
CA ALA A 335 21.67 -14.42 14.77
C ALA A 335 22.84 -15.23 14.18
N ALA A 336 22.91 -16.53 14.51
CA ALA A 336 23.90 -17.45 13.98
C ALA A 336 23.86 -17.55 12.45
N GLN A 337 22.64 -17.56 11.86
CA GLN A 337 22.48 -17.51 10.41
C GLN A 337 23.09 -16.22 9.82
N CYS A 338 22.84 -15.05 10.43
CA CYS A 338 23.44 -13.79 9.99
C CYS A 338 24.98 -13.80 10.07
N PHE A 339 25.56 -14.32 11.16
CA PHE A 339 27.02 -14.44 11.28
C PHE A 339 27.61 -15.44 10.29
N SER A 340 26.93 -16.56 10.05
CA SER A 340 27.32 -17.52 9.01
C SER A 340 27.34 -16.86 7.63
N ASP A 341 26.34 -16.05 7.31
CA ASP A 341 26.24 -15.32 6.04
C ASP A 341 27.32 -14.23 5.88
N LEU A 342 27.90 -13.76 6.99
CA LEU A 342 29.08 -12.90 7.06
C LEU A 342 30.42 -13.66 6.98
N GLY A 343 30.40 -14.98 7.17
CA GLY A 343 31.61 -15.81 7.30
C GLY A 343 32.24 -15.79 8.70
N GLU A 344 31.55 -15.27 9.71
CA GLU A 344 31.98 -15.23 11.12
C GLU A 344 31.55 -16.52 11.85
N PHE A 345 32.10 -17.66 11.43
CA PHE A 345 31.65 -18.98 11.91
C PHE A 345 31.89 -19.22 13.41
N GLU A 346 32.97 -18.67 13.99
CA GLU A 346 33.23 -18.81 15.43
C GLU A 346 32.14 -18.16 16.29
N ARG A 347 31.61 -17.02 15.84
CA ARG A 347 30.47 -16.36 16.50
C ARG A 347 29.17 -17.11 16.23
N ALA A 348 28.98 -17.62 15.00
CA ALA A 348 27.81 -18.42 14.67
C ALA A 348 27.73 -19.72 15.49
N GLU A 349 28.86 -20.38 15.75
CA GLU A 349 28.96 -21.59 16.57
C GLU A 349 28.79 -21.31 18.07
N GLY A 350 29.28 -20.16 18.55
CA GLY A 350 29.10 -19.73 19.94
C GLY A 350 27.65 -19.34 20.27
N GLU A 351 26.94 -18.70 19.33
CA GLU A 351 25.55 -18.27 19.51
C GLU A 351 24.55 -19.40 19.22
N GLY A 352 24.83 -20.26 18.24
CA GLY A 352 24.03 -21.44 17.89
C GLY A 352 24.31 -22.64 18.79
N LEU A 353 24.14 -22.51 20.11
CA LEU A 353 24.36 -23.63 21.03
C LEU A 353 23.42 -24.82 20.70
N PHE A 354 23.99 -25.82 20.03
CA PHE A 354 23.45 -27.16 19.79
C PHE A 354 22.15 -27.28 18.95
N SER A 355 22.10 -26.66 17.77
CA SER A 355 21.21 -27.15 16.71
C SER A 355 21.88 -28.27 15.91
N SER A 356 21.65 -29.51 16.34
CA SER A 356 22.22 -30.77 15.82
C SER A 356 21.84 -31.15 14.38
N ALA A 357 21.35 -30.21 13.55
CA ALA A 357 20.89 -30.51 12.19
C ALA A 357 21.68 -29.82 11.06
N LEU A 358 22.35 -28.69 11.31
CA LEU A 358 23.01 -27.93 10.23
C LEU A 358 24.49 -28.29 10.00
N SER A 359 25.15 -28.94 10.97
CA SER A 359 26.58 -29.25 10.85
C SER A 359 26.87 -30.40 9.88
N LYS A 360 25.94 -31.33 9.62
CA LYS A 360 26.24 -32.51 8.78
C LYS A 360 26.17 -32.24 7.26
N SER A 361 25.35 -31.30 6.80
CA SER A 361 25.22 -31.03 5.35
C SER A 361 26.17 -29.94 4.85
N HIS A 362 26.53 -28.96 5.69
CA HIS A 362 27.46 -27.89 5.31
C HIS A 362 28.94 -28.24 5.52
N LEU A 363 29.32 -28.97 6.59
CA LEU A 363 30.71 -29.49 6.69
C LEU A 363 31.06 -30.46 5.57
N ALA A 364 30.08 -31.21 5.04
CA ALA A 364 30.31 -32.11 3.91
C ALA A 364 30.69 -31.33 2.62
N LYS A 365 30.11 -30.13 2.41
CA LYS A 365 30.47 -29.26 1.28
C LYS A 365 31.83 -28.58 1.45
N CYS A 366 32.22 -28.23 2.68
CA CYS A 366 33.54 -27.65 2.94
C CYS A 366 34.67 -28.68 2.84
N LYS A 367 34.46 -29.94 3.28
CA LYS A 367 35.47 -30.99 3.12
C LYS A 367 35.76 -31.36 1.66
N CYS A 368 34.79 -31.24 0.75
CA CYS A 368 35.02 -31.50 -0.67
C CYS A 368 35.84 -30.41 -1.40
N LYS A 369 35.93 -29.18 -0.87
CA LYS A 369 36.72 -28.10 -1.52
C LYS A 369 38.19 -28.07 -1.10
N CYS A 370 38.56 -28.73 0.00
CA CYS A 370 39.94 -28.73 0.50
C CYS A 370 40.80 -29.91 0.02
N ILE A 371 40.25 -30.88 -0.74
CA ILE A 371 40.97 -32.11 -1.13
C ILE A 371 41.50 -32.08 -2.59
N VAL A 372 41.17 -31.07 -3.41
CA VAL A 372 41.73 -30.96 -4.76
C VAL A 372 42.84 -29.92 -4.80
N LYS A 373 43.98 -30.27 -4.21
CA LYS A 373 45.31 -29.70 -4.53
C LYS A 373 46.39 -30.67 -4.01
N VAL A 374 46.72 -31.65 -4.84
CA VAL A 374 48.05 -32.26 -4.92
C VAL A 374 48.45 -32.25 -6.38
#